data_AF-A0A1I3UUI2-F1
#
_entry.id   AF-A0A1I3UUI2-F1
#
_cell.length_a   1.000
_cell.length_b   1.000
_cell.length_c   1.000
_cell.angle_alpha   90.00
_cell.angle_beta   90.00
_cell.angle_gamma   90.00
#
_symmetry.space_group_name_H-M   'P 1'
#
loop_
_entity.id
_entity.type
_entity.pdbx_description
1 polymer ?
#
loop_
_entity_poly.entity_id
_entity_poly.type
_entity_poly.pdbx_seq_one_letter_code
_entity_poly.pdbx_strand_id
1 'polypeptide(L)'
;MLTSNKAILGELFRDNPAAIASYLTEKMSENDLDAARTGLSLVMQAQNVQMLARDAGLRRDTLYKTFGGRIDPHLSRILKLYDALNVRAGVVPANPSDGLTRPSSMIADASNSFAEQLTKALAGNCFNEAVLALREVAFSQNVSALARASAIQRRTIYKTFGGTVDPQLSRILKLFKAMQLRFVVVPLLPRSRPPRPKLGRPLKASGT
;
A
#
# COMPACT_ATOMS: atom_id res chain seq x y z
N MET A 1 6.55 26.77 -10.02
CA MET A 1 7.07 25.40 -10.23
C MET A 1 6.22 24.30 -9.58
N LEU A 2 5.72 24.43 -8.33
CA LEU A 2 4.91 23.35 -7.70
C LEU A 2 3.48 23.16 -8.26
N THR A 3 2.83 24.22 -8.75
CA THR A 3 1.43 24.15 -9.25
C THR A 3 1.30 23.33 -10.52
N SER A 4 2.29 23.40 -11.41
CA SER A 4 2.34 22.64 -12.67
C SER A 4 2.42 21.13 -12.40
N ASN A 5 3.18 20.72 -11.38
CA ASN A 5 3.35 19.31 -11.05
C ASN A 5 2.05 18.71 -10.47
N LYS A 6 1.31 19.46 -9.65
CA LYS A 6 0.04 18.99 -9.08
C LYS A 6 -1.07 18.82 -10.13
N ALA A 7 -1.13 19.70 -11.13
CA ALA A 7 -2.11 19.60 -12.21
C ALA A 7 -1.87 18.34 -13.06
N ILE A 8 -0.61 18.08 -13.42
CA ILE A 8 -0.19 16.89 -14.17
C ILE A 8 -0.56 15.59 -13.42
N LEU A 9 -0.28 15.53 -12.11
CA LEU A 9 -0.65 14.36 -11.30
C LEU A 9 -2.16 14.17 -11.18
N GLY A 10 -2.92 15.27 -11.14
CA GLY A 10 -4.38 15.26 -11.16
C GLY A 10 -4.97 14.67 -12.44
N GLU A 11 -4.38 14.98 -13.59
CA GLU A 11 -4.79 14.41 -14.89
C GLU A 11 -4.42 12.93 -15.00
N LEU A 12 -3.23 12.56 -14.53
CA LEU A 12 -2.73 11.18 -14.64
C LEU A 12 -3.53 10.18 -13.79
N PHE A 13 -3.88 10.55 -12.55
CA PHE A 13 -4.43 9.59 -11.59
C PHE A 13 -5.94 9.69 -11.36
N ARG A 14 -6.62 10.75 -11.80
CA ARG A 14 -8.05 10.91 -11.53
C ARG A 14 -8.84 9.82 -12.24
N ASP A 15 -9.62 9.06 -11.45
CA ASP A 15 -10.47 7.96 -11.92
C ASP A 15 -9.74 6.95 -12.83
N ASN A 16 -8.41 6.84 -12.67
CA ASN A 16 -7.55 5.98 -13.47
C ASN A 16 -6.87 4.94 -12.57
N PRO A 17 -7.58 3.84 -12.22
CA PRO A 17 -7.04 2.82 -11.33
C PRO A 17 -5.79 2.14 -11.91
N ALA A 18 -5.66 2.05 -13.25
CA ALA A 18 -4.49 1.47 -13.89
C ALA A 18 -3.23 2.31 -13.68
N ALA A 19 -3.31 3.64 -13.89
CA ALA A 19 -2.18 4.54 -13.63
C ALA A 19 -1.82 4.59 -12.14
N ILE A 20 -2.83 4.61 -11.26
CA ILE A 20 -2.62 4.54 -9.80
C ILE A 20 -1.89 3.25 -9.43
N ALA A 21 -2.34 2.10 -9.95
CA ALA A 21 -1.78 0.80 -9.64
C ALA A 21 -0.33 0.67 -10.09
N SER A 22 -0.03 1.10 -11.32
CA SER A 22 1.34 1.13 -11.84
C SER A 22 2.26 2.01 -10.97
N TYR A 23 1.83 3.24 -10.67
CA TYR A 23 2.61 4.18 -9.88
C TYR A 23 2.84 3.71 -8.44
N LEU A 24 1.81 3.22 -7.76
CA LEU A 24 1.98 2.71 -6.39
C LEU A 24 2.82 1.43 -6.36
N THR A 25 2.74 0.58 -7.39
CA THR A 25 3.63 -0.59 -7.51
C THR A 25 5.09 -0.17 -7.57
N GLU A 26 5.41 0.86 -8.35
CA GLU A 26 6.76 1.43 -8.40
C GLU A 26 7.18 1.96 -7.02
N LYS A 27 6.34 2.74 -6.36
CA LYS A 27 6.66 3.33 -5.04
C LYS A 27 6.74 2.32 -3.89
N MET A 28 6.22 1.11 -4.07
CA MET A 28 6.29 0.02 -3.10
C MET A 28 7.41 -1.00 -3.42
N SER A 29 8.08 -0.87 -4.56
CA SER A 29 8.99 -1.90 -5.09
C SER A 29 10.18 -2.21 -4.17
N GLU A 30 10.75 -1.17 -3.57
CA GLU A 30 11.94 -1.27 -2.69
C GLU A 30 11.62 -1.55 -1.22
N ASN A 31 10.35 -1.75 -0.88
CA ASN A 31 9.87 -1.83 0.51
C ASN A 31 10.30 -0.63 1.39
N ASP A 32 10.40 0.55 0.78
CA ASP A 32 10.75 1.80 1.46
C ASP A 32 9.51 2.56 1.94
N LEU A 33 9.49 2.93 3.23
CA LEU A 33 8.34 3.57 3.85
C LEU A 33 8.10 5.00 3.32
N ASP A 34 9.16 5.77 3.08
CA ASP A 34 9.05 7.16 2.69
C ASP A 34 8.62 7.29 1.22
N ALA A 35 9.13 6.40 0.35
CA ALA A 35 8.65 6.24 -1.02
C ALA A 35 7.17 5.84 -1.04
N ALA A 36 6.78 4.83 -0.25
CA ALA A 36 5.40 4.37 -0.14
C ALA A 36 4.46 5.47 0.34
N ARG A 37 4.83 6.19 1.41
CA ARG A 37 4.05 7.33 1.95
C ARG A 37 3.90 8.44 0.93
N THR A 38 4.97 8.77 0.22
CA THR A 38 4.96 9.79 -0.84
C THR A 38 4.02 9.39 -1.96
N GLY A 39 4.09 8.14 -2.42
CA GLY A 39 3.19 7.58 -3.42
C GLY A 39 1.72 7.68 -3.01
N LEU A 40 1.38 7.18 -1.82
CA LEU A 40 0.03 7.24 -1.27
C LEU A 40 -0.48 8.68 -1.15
N SER A 41 0.38 9.61 -0.73
CA SER A 41 0.00 11.02 -0.59
C SER A 41 -0.29 11.68 -1.93
N LEU A 42 0.55 11.47 -2.93
CA LEU A 42 0.37 12.06 -4.26
C LEU A 42 -0.89 11.53 -4.93
N VAL A 43 -1.13 10.22 -4.86
CA VAL A 43 -2.37 9.62 -5.39
C VAL A 43 -3.60 10.19 -4.68
N MET A 44 -3.59 10.27 -3.35
CA MET A 44 -4.69 10.86 -2.59
C MET A 44 -4.97 12.31 -3.01
N GLN A 45 -3.92 13.13 -3.15
CA GLN A 45 -4.03 14.55 -3.49
C GLN A 45 -4.51 14.79 -4.94
N ALA A 46 -4.30 13.83 -5.83
CA ALA A 46 -4.79 13.89 -7.22
C ALA A 46 -6.30 13.65 -7.33
N GLN A 47 -6.93 13.07 -6.29
CA GLN A 47 -8.37 12.79 -6.27
C GLN A 47 -9.22 13.95 -5.75
N ASN A 48 -10.54 13.86 -5.96
CA ASN A 48 -11.49 14.64 -5.16
C ASN A 48 -11.51 14.06 -3.73
N VAL A 49 -10.71 14.66 -2.84
CA VAL A 49 -10.47 14.17 -1.48
C VAL A 49 -11.75 14.05 -0.65
N GLN A 50 -12.75 14.89 -0.89
CA GLN A 50 -14.04 14.80 -0.20
C GLN A 50 -14.80 13.52 -0.58
N MET A 51 -14.87 13.22 -1.88
CA MET A 51 -15.48 11.98 -2.37
C MET A 51 -14.66 10.77 -1.96
N LEU A 52 -13.33 10.83 -2.09
CA LEU A 52 -12.44 9.74 -1.67
C LEU A 52 -12.60 9.39 -0.19
N ALA A 53 -12.72 10.40 0.69
CA ALA A 53 -12.95 10.17 2.11
C ALA A 53 -14.31 9.50 2.38
N ARG A 54 -15.37 9.92 1.69
CA ARG A 54 -16.70 9.28 1.76
C ARG A 54 -16.64 7.82 1.31
N ASP A 55 -16.04 7.57 0.15
CA ASP A 55 -15.89 6.23 -0.42
C ASP A 55 -15.08 5.30 0.51
N ALA A 56 -14.03 5.82 1.15
CA ALA A 56 -13.20 5.07 2.09
C ALA A 56 -13.86 4.89 3.49
N GLY A 57 -15.03 5.50 3.73
CA GLY A 57 -15.67 5.55 5.04
C GLY A 57 -14.83 6.28 6.09
N LEU A 58 -14.03 7.26 5.69
CA LEU A 58 -13.14 8.04 6.55
C LEU A 58 -13.56 9.51 6.58
N ARG A 59 -13.28 10.19 7.70
CA ARG A 59 -13.40 11.66 7.72
C ARG A 59 -12.27 12.27 6.89
N ARG A 60 -12.55 13.42 6.25
CA ARG A 60 -11.58 14.16 5.42
C ARG A 60 -10.30 14.51 6.19
N ASP A 61 -10.43 14.92 7.45
CA ASP A 61 -9.30 15.25 8.31
C ASP A 61 -8.45 14.01 8.65
N THR A 62 -9.09 12.87 8.94
CA THR A 62 -8.40 11.60 9.17
C THR A 62 -7.63 11.16 7.93
N LEU A 63 -8.21 11.32 6.74
CA LEU A 63 -7.56 10.98 5.47
C LEU A 63 -6.27 11.80 5.28
N TYR A 64 -6.32 13.13 5.46
CA TYR A 64 -5.13 13.99 5.39
C TYR A 64 -4.09 13.70 6.46
N LYS A 65 -4.51 13.44 7.71
CA LYS A 65 -3.57 13.08 8.78
C LYS A 65 -2.84 11.78 8.45
N THR A 66 -3.55 10.80 7.91
CA THR A 66 -3.02 9.46 7.64
C THR A 66 -2.15 9.43 6.38
N PHE A 67 -2.66 9.99 5.28
CA PHE A 67 -2.04 9.90 3.95
C PHE A 67 -1.41 11.22 3.50
N GLY A 68 -1.25 12.20 4.37
CA GLY A 68 -0.51 13.44 4.10
C GLY A 68 1.01 13.28 4.08
N GLY A 69 1.53 12.05 4.14
CA GLY A 69 2.96 11.73 4.06
C GLY A 69 3.73 11.76 5.39
N ARG A 70 3.08 12.11 6.52
CA ARG A 70 3.75 12.29 7.82
C ARG A 70 3.63 11.11 8.78
N ILE A 71 2.55 10.34 8.68
CA ILE A 71 2.20 9.26 9.62
C ILE A 71 2.37 7.91 8.93
N ASP A 72 2.76 6.89 9.71
CA ASP A 72 2.94 5.52 9.22
C ASP A 72 1.54 4.88 9.20
N PRO A 73 0.93 4.71 8.02
CA PRO A 73 -0.45 4.31 7.93
C PRO A 73 -0.61 2.85 8.39
N HIS A 74 -1.71 2.59 9.07
CA HIS A 74 -2.09 1.22 9.43
C HIS A 74 -2.66 0.49 8.21
N LEU A 75 -2.49 -0.83 8.17
CA LEU A 75 -2.96 -1.68 7.08
C LEU A 75 -4.45 -1.47 6.82
N SER A 76 -5.29 -1.43 7.86
CA SER A 76 -6.74 -1.23 7.69
C SER A 76 -7.07 0.07 6.94
N ARG A 77 -6.29 1.13 7.13
CA ARG A 77 -6.48 2.41 6.44
C ARG A 77 -6.08 2.31 4.97
N ILE A 78 -4.97 1.64 4.69
CA ILE A 78 -4.46 1.42 3.32
C ILE A 78 -5.47 0.63 2.52
N LEU A 79 -6.00 -0.47 3.08
CA LEU A 79 -7.00 -1.31 2.41
C LEU A 79 -8.29 -0.52 2.10
N LYS A 80 -8.76 0.33 3.03
CA LYS A 80 -9.89 1.25 2.77
C LYS A 80 -9.60 2.27 1.67
N LEU A 81 -8.38 2.82 1.64
CA LEU A 81 -7.96 3.73 0.58
C LEU A 81 -7.92 3.01 -0.77
N TYR A 82 -7.41 1.79 -0.82
CA TYR A 82 -7.34 0.98 -2.04
C TYR A 82 -8.73 0.66 -2.59
N ASP A 83 -9.67 0.24 -1.74
CA ASP A 83 -11.06 0.02 -2.15
C ASP A 83 -11.71 1.32 -2.70
N ALA A 84 -11.46 2.45 -2.04
CA ALA A 84 -11.95 3.75 -2.49
C ALA A 84 -11.32 4.23 -3.82
N LEU A 85 -10.17 3.69 -4.20
CA LEU A 85 -9.46 3.96 -5.46
C LEU A 85 -9.72 2.89 -6.55
N ASN A 86 -10.53 1.87 -6.28
CA ASN A 86 -10.71 0.69 -7.15
C ASN A 86 -9.38 0.01 -7.50
N VAL A 87 -8.53 -0.16 -6.50
CA VAL A 87 -7.32 -0.98 -6.63
C VAL A 87 -7.27 -1.98 -5.47
N ARG A 88 -6.43 -2.99 -5.59
CA ARG A 88 -6.18 -3.94 -4.51
C ARG A 88 -4.69 -4.17 -4.31
N ALA A 89 -4.33 -4.59 -3.11
CA ALA A 89 -2.99 -5.06 -2.85
C ALA A 89 -2.80 -6.47 -3.44
N GLY A 90 -1.63 -6.71 -4.00
CA GLY A 90 -1.08 -8.04 -4.28
C GLY A 90 0.34 -8.11 -3.74
N VAL A 91 0.89 -9.31 -3.72
CA VAL A 91 2.25 -9.57 -3.28
C VAL A 91 2.93 -10.43 -4.32
N VAL A 92 4.17 -10.07 -4.64
CA VAL A 92 5.04 -10.85 -5.53
C VAL A 92 6.39 -11.03 -4.85
N PRO A 93 7.17 -12.05 -5.26
CA PRO A 93 8.58 -12.08 -4.92
C PRO A 93 9.25 -10.77 -5.32
N ALA A 94 10.09 -10.23 -4.45
CA ALA A 94 11.03 -9.19 -4.83
C ALA A 94 12.02 -9.81 -5.82
N ASN A 95 12.20 -9.18 -6.98
CA ASN A 95 13.23 -9.64 -7.91
C ASN A 95 14.58 -9.55 -7.20
N PRO A 96 15.44 -10.58 -7.27
CA PRO A 96 16.81 -10.47 -6.80
C PRO A 96 17.58 -9.58 -7.78
N SER A 97 17.42 -8.26 -7.69
CA SER A 97 18.22 -7.30 -8.46
C SER A 97 19.60 -7.04 -7.87
N ASP A 98 19.95 -7.66 -6.73
CA ASP A 98 21.33 -7.71 -6.25
C ASP A 98 22.02 -8.98 -6.75
N GLY A 99 22.88 -8.80 -7.76
CA GLY A 99 23.55 -9.85 -8.54
C GLY A 99 24.61 -10.69 -7.81
N LEU A 100 24.38 -11.13 -6.58
CA LEU A 100 25.22 -12.15 -5.93
C LEU A 100 24.32 -13.25 -5.37
N THR A 101 24.27 -14.38 -6.06
CA THR A 101 23.54 -15.63 -5.71
C THR A 101 22.13 -15.71 -6.30
N ARG A 102 21.95 -16.57 -7.33
CA ARG A 102 20.61 -17.08 -7.68
C ARG A 102 20.03 -17.74 -6.42
N PRO A 103 18.82 -17.37 -5.96
CA PRO A 103 18.20 -18.06 -4.84
C PRO A 103 18.11 -19.55 -5.18
N SER A 104 18.44 -20.41 -4.23
CA SER A 104 18.17 -21.85 -4.36
C SER A 104 16.69 -22.04 -4.69
N SER A 105 16.36 -23.00 -5.57
CA SER A 105 14.99 -23.21 -6.07
C SER A 105 13.96 -23.25 -4.94
N MET A 106 14.28 -23.92 -3.83
CA MET A 106 13.43 -23.99 -2.64
C MET A 106 13.07 -22.64 -2.00
N ILE A 107 13.99 -21.67 -1.97
CA ILE A 107 13.70 -20.33 -1.40
C ILE A 107 12.78 -19.55 -2.34
N ALA A 108 13.01 -19.68 -3.65
CA ALA A 108 12.15 -19.07 -4.66
C ALA A 108 10.74 -19.68 -4.61
N ASP A 109 10.63 -21.00 -4.49
CA ASP A 109 9.35 -21.72 -4.39
C ASP A 109 8.55 -21.32 -3.15
N ALA A 110 9.20 -21.21 -1.98
CA ALA A 110 8.56 -20.73 -0.75
C ALA A 110 8.07 -19.29 -0.89
N SER A 111 8.90 -18.41 -1.45
CA SER A 111 8.54 -16.99 -1.68
C SER A 111 7.35 -16.86 -2.64
N ASN A 112 7.31 -17.69 -3.69
CA ASN A 112 6.18 -17.77 -4.62
C ASN A 112 4.90 -18.23 -3.90
N SER A 113 4.96 -19.31 -3.12
CA SER A 113 3.80 -19.81 -2.37
C SER A 113 3.26 -18.78 -1.38
N PHE A 114 4.13 -18.06 -0.66
CA PHE A 114 3.71 -17.00 0.25
C PHE A 114 3.11 -15.81 -0.48
N ALA A 115 3.69 -15.43 -1.63
CA ALA A 115 3.17 -14.35 -2.47
C ALA A 115 1.76 -14.67 -2.99
N GLU A 116 1.52 -15.91 -3.43
CA GLU A 116 0.20 -16.38 -3.87
C GLU A 116 -0.83 -16.35 -2.72
N GLN A 117 -0.46 -16.88 -1.55
CA GLN A 117 -1.32 -16.88 -0.36
C GLN A 117 -1.70 -15.46 0.06
N LEU A 118 -0.72 -14.55 0.15
CA LEU A 118 -0.96 -13.15 0.50
C LEU A 118 -1.79 -12.44 -0.56
N THR A 119 -1.51 -12.67 -1.84
CA THR A 119 -2.29 -12.08 -2.95
C THR A 119 -3.75 -12.50 -2.91
N LYS A 120 -4.01 -13.78 -2.60
CA LYS A 120 -5.37 -14.30 -2.44
C LYS A 120 -6.09 -13.61 -1.28
N ALA A 121 -5.46 -13.53 -0.11
CA ALA A 121 -6.04 -12.93 1.09
C ALA A 121 -6.24 -11.40 0.99
N LEU A 122 -5.38 -10.72 0.23
CA LEU A 122 -5.48 -9.28 -0.01
C LEU A 122 -6.44 -8.91 -1.15
N ALA A 123 -6.94 -9.90 -1.91
CA ALA A 123 -7.73 -9.65 -3.11
C ALA A 123 -9.02 -8.85 -2.85
N GLY A 124 -9.66 -9.10 -1.71
CA GLY A 124 -10.89 -8.41 -1.30
C GLY A 124 -10.66 -7.09 -0.55
N ASN A 125 -9.40 -6.66 -0.35
CA ASN A 125 -9.05 -5.59 0.60
C ASN A 125 -9.64 -5.83 2.01
N CYS A 126 -9.83 -7.10 2.39
CA CYS A 126 -10.42 -7.52 3.65
C CYS A 126 -9.36 -7.51 4.77
N PHE A 127 -9.56 -6.67 5.79
CA PHE A 127 -8.59 -6.54 6.89
C PHE A 127 -8.34 -7.87 7.63
N ASN A 128 -9.41 -8.60 7.98
CA ASN A 128 -9.28 -9.84 8.75
C ASN A 128 -8.50 -10.91 7.98
N GLU A 129 -8.82 -11.10 6.69
CA GLU A 129 -8.11 -12.05 5.83
C GLU A 129 -6.64 -11.66 5.67
N ALA A 130 -6.37 -10.37 5.44
CA ALA A 130 -5.01 -9.86 5.31
C ALA A 130 -4.16 -10.09 6.57
N VAL A 131 -4.72 -9.82 7.75
CA VAL A 131 -4.01 -10.00 9.03
C VAL A 131 -3.78 -11.48 9.34
N LEU A 132 -4.74 -12.35 9.04
CA LEU A 132 -4.57 -13.80 9.19
C LEU A 132 -3.49 -14.34 8.26
N ALA A 133 -3.48 -13.93 7.00
CA ALA A 133 -2.46 -14.35 6.04
C ALA A 133 -1.06 -13.85 6.45
N LEU A 134 -0.94 -12.60 6.93
CA LEU A 134 0.33 -12.08 7.46
C LEU A 134 0.82 -12.88 8.67
N ARG A 135 -0.08 -13.31 9.56
CA ARG A 135 0.25 -14.18 10.69
C ARG A 135 0.78 -15.54 10.22
N GLU A 136 0.05 -16.19 9.31
CA GLU A 136 0.41 -17.51 8.77
C GLU A 136 1.80 -17.47 8.13
N VAL A 137 2.05 -16.46 7.30
CA VAL A 137 3.32 -16.29 6.60
C VAL A 137 4.47 -15.90 7.55
N ALA A 138 4.20 -15.09 8.57
CA ALA A 138 5.23 -14.71 9.55
C ALA A 138 5.64 -15.86 10.48
N PHE A 139 4.71 -16.76 10.82
CA PHE A 139 4.95 -17.88 11.75
C PHE A 139 5.19 -19.24 11.08
N SER A 140 5.11 -19.32 9.74
CA SER A 140 5.58 -20.49 8.99
C SER A 140 7.11 -20.61 8.97
N GLN A 141 7.83 -19.55 9.35
CA GLN A 141 9.28 -19.49 9.38
C GLN A 141 9.86 -19.46 10.80
N ASN A 142 11.18 -19.66 10.89
CA ASN A 142 11.90 -19.45 12.15
C ASN A 142 11.85 -17.96 12.56
N VAL A 143 11.02 -17.64 13.55
CA VAL A 143 10.80 -16.26 14.02
C VAL A 143 12.10 -15.58 14.48
N SER A 144 13.06 -16.32 15.02
CA SER A 144 14.36 -15.75 15.43
C SER A 144 15.24 -15.37 14.24
N ALA A 145 15.17 -16.13 13.14
CA ALA A 145 15.83 -15.75 11.89
C ALA A 145 15.13 -14.54 11.25
N LEU A 146 13.79 -14.56 11.22
CA LEU A 146 12.96 -13.47 10.70
C LEU A 146 13.18 -12.15 11.47
N ALA A 147 13.32 -12.22 12.80
CA ALA A 147 13.64 -11.07 13.65
C ALA A 147 14.96 -10.40 13.26
N ARG A 148 16.00 -11.21 13.01
CA ARG A 148 17.31 -10.72 12.58
C ARG A 148 17.23 -10.10 11.19
N ALA A 149 16.61 -10.79 10.22
CA ALA A 149 16.51 -10.32 8.84
C ALA A 149 15.64 -9.06 8.67
N SER A 150 14.57 -8.92 9.45
CA SER A 150 13.66 -7.74 9.39
C SER A 150 14.11 -6.58 10.28
N ALA A 151 15.12 -6.78 11.13
CA ALA A 151 15.49 -5.87 12.21
C ALA A 151 14.29 -5.49 13.11
N ILE A 152 13.40 -6.46 13.36
CA ILE A 152 12.27 -6.33 14.28
C ILE A 152 12.51 -7.26 15.48
N GLN A 153 12.35 -6.75 16.69
CA GLN A 153 12.46 -7.58 17.89
C GLN A 153 11.43 -8.71 17.86
N ARG A 154 11.85 -9.92 18.29
CA ARG A 154 11.00 -11.12 18.33
C ARG A 154 9.67 -10.87 19.05
N ARG A 155 9.71 -10.18 20.20
CA ARG A 155 8.51 -9.79 20.96
C ARG A 155 7.55 -8.94 20.13
N THR A 156 8.08 -7.99 19.35
CA THR A 156 7.29 -7.15 18.46
C THR A 156 6.69 -7.97 17.32
N ILE A 157 7.42 -8.94 16.77
CA ILE A 157 6.85 -9.85 15.74
C ILE A 157 5.64 -10.60 16.29
N TYR A 158 5.76 -11.21 17.48
CA TYR A 158 4.61 -11.90 18.09
C TYR A 158 3.42 -10.99 18.35
N LYS A 159 3.68 -9.76 18.81
CA LYS A 159 2.61 -8.79 19.09
C LYS A 159 1.94 -8.30 17.81
N THR A 160 2.72 -7.92 16.79
CA THR A 160 2.22 -7.26 15.58
C THR A 160 1.63 -8.26 14.58
N PHE A 161 2.26 -9.40 14.39
CA PHE A 161 1.82 -10.44 13.44
C PHE A 161 1.10 -11.60 14.14
N GLY A 162 0.65 -11.38 15.38
CA GLY A 162 -0.13 -12.35 16.16
C GLY A 162 -1.57 -12.56 15.67
N GLY A 163 -2.04 -11.74 14.72
CA GLY A 163 -3.37 -11.83 14.13
C GLY A 163 -4.44 -10.91 14.77
N THR A 164 -4.10 -10.16 15.80
CA THR A 164 -5.05 -9.34 16.58
C THR A 164 -4.80 -7.83 16.50
N VAL A 165 -3.61 -7.44 16.03
CA VAL A 165 -3.19 -6.05 15.93
C VAL A 165 -3.27 -5.61 14.47
N ASP A 166 -3.71 -4.37 14.24
CA ASP A 166 -3.60 -3.72 12.93
C ASP A 166 -2.14 -3.29 12.70
N PRO A 167 -1.38 -3.95 11.81
CA PRO A 167 0.03 -3.65 11.64
C PRO A 167 0.21 -2.33 10.89
N GLN A 168 1.24 -1.57 11.28
CA GLN A 168 1.70 -0.42 10.52
C GLN A 168 2.39 -0.86 9.23
N LEU A 169 2.32 -0.02 8.18
CA LEU A 169 2.94 -0.30 6.90
C LEU A 169 4.44 -0.57 7.02
N SER A 170 5.17 0.24 7.80
CA SER A 170 6.61 0.04 7.99
C SER A 170 6.98 -1.36 8.50
N ARG A 171 6.11 -1.96 9.34
CA ARG A 171 6.33 -3.31 9.87
C ARG A 171 6.12 -4.37 8.81
N ILE A 172 5.09 -4.20 7.99
CA ILE A 172 4.82 -5.11 6.87
C ILE A 172 5.93 -5.02 5.82
N LEU A 173 6.38 -3.81 5.47
CA LEU A 173 7.48 -3.63 4.51
C LEU A 173 8.79 -4.27 5.00
N LYS A 174 9.11 -4.15 6.29
CA LYS A 174 10.27 -4.83 6.90
C LYS A 174 10.14 -6.34 6.88
N LEU A 175 8.94 -6.86 7.15
CA LEU A 175 8.65 -8.30 7.06
C LEU A 175 8.85 -8.78 5.60
N PHE A 176 8.27 -8.07 4.64
CA PHE A 176 8.36 -8.40 3.22
C PHE A 176 9.78 -8.36 2.72
N LYS A 177 10.55 -7.32 3.07
CA LYS A 177 11.99 -7.25 2.76
C LYS A 177 12.76 -8.45 3.29
N ALA A 178 12.52 -8.86 4.54
CA ALA A 178 13.16 -10.05 5.13
C ALA A 178 12.76 -11.37 4.44
N MET A 179 11.58 -11.39 3.84
CA MET A 179 11.03 -12.56 3.13
C MET A 179 11.23 -12.50 1.61
N GLN A 180 11.96 -11.51 1.10
CA GLN A 180 12.12 -11.29 -0.35
C GLN A 180 10.77 -11.18 -1.06
N LEU A 181 9.81 -10.50 -0.43
CA LEU A 181 8.51 -10.17 -0.98
C LEU A 181 8.41 -8.66 -1.18
N ARG A 182 7.48 -8.23 -2.03
CA ARG A 182 7.11 -6.82 -2.17
C ARG A 182 5.64 -6.68 -2.52
N PHE A 183 5.07 -5.53 -2.19
CA PHE A 183 3.74 -5.19 -2.67
C PHE A 183 3.72 -4.92 -4.17
N VAL A 184 2.64 -5.33 -4.80
CA VAL A 184 2.15 -4.81 -6.07
C VAL A 184 0.75 -4.25 -5.84
N VAL A 185 0.35 -3.29 -6.65
CA VAL A 185 -1.01 -2.78 -6.67
C VAL A 185 -1.63 -3.17 -7.99
N VAL A 186 -2.81 -3.75 -7.94
CA VAL A 186 -3.53 -4.27 -9.11
C VAL A 186 -4.82 -3.46 -9.29
N PRO A 187 -5.11 -2.94 -10.49
CA PRO A 187 -6.36 -2.25 -10.72
C PRO A 187 -7.54 -3.24 -10.62
N LEU A 188 -8.63 -2.80 -10.00
CA LEU A 188 -9.91 -3.50 -10.07
C LEU A 188 -10.72 -2.89 -11.22
N LEU A 189 -11.65 -3.69 -11.77
CA LEU A 189 -12.60 -3.17 -12.76
C LEU A 189 -13.30 -1.93 -12.20
N PRO A 190 -13.42 -0.84 -12.97
CA PRO A 190 -14.07 0.38 -12.50
C PRO A 190 -15.51 0.05 -12.12
N ARG A 191 -15.86 0.20 -10.83
CA ARG A 191 -17.27 0.24 -10.44
C ARG A 191 -17.89 1.50 -11.06
N SER A 192 -19.09 1.42 -11.64
CA SER A 192 -19.82 2.60 -12.13
C SER A 192 -20.09 3.54 -10.96
N ARG A 193 -19.27 4.59 -10.81
CA ARG A 193 -19.47 5.64 -9.79
C ARG A 193 -19.96 6.91 -10.47
N PRO A 194 -20.79 7.71 -9.80
CA PRO A 194 -21.12 9.03 -10.30
C PRO A 194 -19.83 9.82 -10.53
N PRO A 195 -19.70 10.54 -11.67
CA PRO A 195 -18.49 11.26 -12.01
C PRO A 195 -18.11 12.22 -10.88
N ARG A 196 -16.87 12.16 -10.41
CA ARG A 196 -16.40 13.04 -9.34
C ARG A 196 -16.45 14.48 -9.85
N PRO A 197 -17.10 15.42 -9.13
CA PRO A 197 -17.11 16.82 -9.52
C PRO A 197 -15.67 17.33 -9.68
N LYS A 198 -15.40 18.07 -10.77
CA LYS A 198 -14.11 18.76 -10.98
C LYS A 198 -13.81 19.66 -9.78
N LEU A 199 -12.51 19.82 -9.44
CA LEU A 199 -12.05 20.62 -8.30
C LEU A 199 -12.87 21.92 -8.19
N GLY A 200 -13.29 22.25 -6.96
CA GLY A 200 -14.13 23.42 -6.67
C GLY A 200 -13.58 24.72 -7.27
N ARG A 201 -14.51 25.67 -7.45
CA ARG A 201 -14.36 26.96 -8.14
C ARG A 201 -12.94 27.55 -8.01
N PRO A 202 -12.28 27.96 -9.13
CA PRO A 202 -11.01 28.67 -9.03
C PRO A 202 -11.18 29.89 -8.11
N LEU A 203 -10.14 30.19 -7.32
CA LEU A 203 -10.12 31.34 -6.43
C LEU A 203 -10.42 32.59 -7.27
N LYS A 204 -11.46 33.34 -6.90
CA LYS A 204 -11.82 34.59 -7.59
C LYS A 204 -10.58 35.48 -7.54
N ALA A 205 -10.00 35.82 -8.70
CA ALA A 205 -8.99 36.87 -8.76
C ALA A 205 -9.66 38.13 -8.21
N SER A 206 -9.19 38.60 -7.06
CA SER A 206 -9.56 39.90 -6.52
C SER A 206 -9.00 40.95 -7.47
N GLY A 207 -9.86 41.47 -8.33
CA GLY A 207 -9.57 42.66 -9.12
C GLY A 207 -9.53 43.87 -8.20
N THR A 208 -8.39 44.56 -8.20
CA THR A 208 -8.22 45.98 -7.90
C THR A 208 -7.67 46.63 -9.15
#